data_AF-A0A955PD32-F1
#
_entry.id   AF-A0A955PD32-F1
#
_cell.length_a   1.000
_cell.length_b   1.000
_cell.length_c   1.000
_cell.angle_alpha   90.00
_cell.angle_beta   90.00
_cell.angle_gamma   90.00
#
_symmetry.space_group_name_H-M   'P 1'
#
loop_
_entity.id
_entity.type
_entity.pdbx_description
1 polymer ?
#
loop_
_entity_poly.entity_id
_entity_poly.type
_entity_poly.pdbx_seq_one_letter_code
_entity_poly.pdbx_strand_id
1 'polypeptide(L)'
;VELDFGAGAFDGGARHLQIAVACPSGEPYQTLSPRQEILPTPYAQLAVTAKSVHWSDIQDVPSGFADGVDNIGSDGSDHVHSSLDAPDGDPVEAVKVGNNGSVVFGSQDAFGAEVTDQSSVGGTTSITGDGRWQTFTAGIDGRLTSITLPIQTGSQPVHLVTLILYEGQGTGGAVLGFSARSLGQNQSGDVTFTFASPPNLVAGNVYTWTLTGTTDLNFFRSEANPYAGGAAETGGDHDYNFSTRVEPAIKIPTMTLTQAGDLGIGTQTPTGRLHVSASSGNGSVVLPTSSISSVELGNEPGVVQTTMVGAFAFDSRITFVSASITAPSSGFVWATATGTAILNYDGDDGISGGYFRLENADSMGYPLFIMVDSTVDGSHFATLSVTGIFPVTEGTHTFALNRRDIYGSGTYSLADVRMDLLFVPTAYGNISSPHPLPPKGIEAEGDE
;
A
#
# COMPACT_ATOMS: atom_id res chain seq x y z
N VAL A 1 -59.36 -58.94 18.94
CA VAL A 1 -60.07 -58.01 18.03
C VAL A 1 -59.33 -56.70 18.12
N GLU A 2 -58.73 -56.26 17.03
CA GLU A 2 -58.12 -54.93 16.93
C GLU A 2 -59.25 -53.96 16.60
N LEU A 3 -59.44 -52.94 17.44
CA LEU A 3 -60.46 -51.92 17.28
C LEU A 3 -59.80 -50.71 16.60
N ASP A 4 -60.02 -50.57 15.29
CA ASP A 4 -59.67 -49.35 14.56
C ASP A 4 -60.80 -48.33 14.72
N PHE A 5 -60.49 -47.18 15.31
CA PHE A 5 -61.43 -46.10 15.52
C PHE A 5 -61.41 -45.05 14.39
N GLY A 6 -60.43 -45.10 13.48
CA GLY A 6 -60.22 -44.11 12.44
C GLY A 6 -59.54 -42.81 12.94
N ALA A 7 -58.86 -42.10 12.03
CA ALA A 7 -58.01 -40.94 12.36
C ALA A 7 -58.75 -39.73 12.96
N GLY A 8 -60.09 -39.67 12.84
CA GLY A 8 -60.92 -38.58 13.38
C GLY A 8 -61.61 -38.89 14.71
N ALA A 9 -61.47 -40.11 15.26
CA ALA A 9 -62.25 -40.50 16.43
C ALA A 9 -61.81 -39.83 17.73
N PHE A 10 -60.61 -39.25 17.78
CA PHE A 10 -60.03 -38.61 18.96
C PHE A 10 -59.75 -37.13 18.69
N ASP A 11 -60.82 -36.34 18.59
CA ASP A 11 -60.83 -34.89 18.33
C ASP A 11 -60.84 -34.04 19.62
N GLY A 12 -60.66 -34.67 20.79
CA GLY A 12 -60.69 -34.02 22.10
C GLY A 12 -62.06 -34.01 22.79
N GLY A 13 -63.14 -34.45 22.14
CA GLY A 13 -64.44 -34.62 22.81
C GLY A 13 -64.50 -35.86 23.71
N ALA A 14 -65.34 -35.82 24.76
CA ALA A 14 -65.54 -36.96 25.66
C ALA A 14 -66.05 -38.20 24.90
N ARG A 15 -65.59 -39.39 25.30
CA ARG A 15 -65.99 -40.68 24.73
C ARG A 15 -66.43 -41.61 25.85
N HIS A 16 -67.43 -42.45 25.58
CA HIS A 16 -67.97 -43.38 26.57
C HIS A 16 -68.09 -44.80 26.01
N LEU A 17 -67.76 -45.79 26.84
CA LEU A 17 -68.01 -47.20 26.59
C LEU A 17 -69.46 -47.54 26.94
N GLN A 18 -70.21 -48.02 25.95
CA GLN A 18 -71.53 -48.59 26.15
C GLN A 18 -71.41 -50.10 26.31
N ILE A 19 -71.94 -50.62 27.42
CA ILE A 19 -72.05 -52.06 27.65
C ILE A 19 -73.51 -52.45 27.50
N ALA A 20 -73.77 -53.51 26.74
CA ALA A 20 -75.10 -54.10 26.64
C ALA A 20 -75.00 -55.60 26.90
N VAL A 21 -75.96 -56.15 27.64
CA VAL A 21 -75.99 -57.56 28.04
C VAL A 21 -77.30 -58.20 27.62
N ALA A 22 -77.27 -59.49 27.28
CA ALA A 22 -78.45 -60.28 26.98
C ALA A 22 -78.52 -61.46 27.96
N CYS A 23 -79.61 -61.58 28.71
CA CYS A 23 -79.82 -62.68 29.66
C CYS A 23 -81.32 -63.05 29.74
N PRO A 24 -81.73 -64.31 29.47
CA PRO A 24 -80.91 -65.45 29.02
C PRO A 24 -80.42 -65.31 27.58
N SER A 25 -79.53 -66.21 27.14
CA SER A 25 -78.95 -66.12 25.78
C SER A 25 -80.03 -66.25 24.71
N GLY A 26 -80.12 -65.28 23.81
CA GLY A 26 -81.08 -65.24 22.70
C GLY A 26 -82.01 -64.02 22.72
N GLU A 27 -82.09 -63.30 23.84
CA GLU A 27 -82.85 -62.05 23.95
C GLU A 27 -82.08 -60.84 23.38
N PRO A 28 -82.78 -59.75 22.99
CA PRO A 28 -82.14 -58.51 22.58
C PRO A 28 -81.24 -57.94 23.68
N TYR A 29 -80.08 -57.40 23.30
CA TYR A 29 -79.17 -56.75 24.24
C TYR A 29 -79.84 -55.55 24.92
N GLN A 30 -79.86 -55.55 26.25
CA GLN A 30 -80.25 -54.40 27.04
C GLN A 30 -79.02 -53.55 27.36
N THR A 31 -79.07 -52.29 26.95
CA THR A 31 -78.02 -51.31 27.28
C THR A 31 -78.04 -51.01 28.77
N LEU A 32 -76.88 -51.13 29.41
CA LEU A 32 -76.68 -50.74 30.80
C LEU A 32 -76.40 -49.23 30.89
N SER A 33 -76.94 -48.59 31.93
CA SER A 33 -76.74 -47.18 32.24
C SER A 33 -76.22 -47.03 33.68
N PRO A 34 -75.27 -46.11 33.95
CA PRO A 34 -74.68 -45.13 33.02
C PRO A 34 -73.60 -45.73 32.11
N ARG A 35 -73.34 -45.07 30.96
CA ARG A 35 -72.16 -45.39 30.13
C ARG A 35 -70.90 -44.98 30.88
N GLN A 36 -69.85 -45.80 30.80
CA GLN A 36 -68.57 -45.50 31.45
C GLN A 36 -67.76 -44.56 30.56
N GLU A 37 -67.33 -43.41 31.07
CA GLU A 37 -66.41 -42.53 30.35
C GLU A 37 -65.05 -43.20 30.13
N ILE A 38 -64.54 -43.14 28.91
CA ILE A 38 -63.19 -43.56 28.56
C ILE A 38 -62.31 -42.34 28.75
N LEU A 39 -61.61 -42.28 29.87
CA LEU A 39 -60.60 -41.26 30.11
C LEU A 39 -59.37 -41.51 29.23
N PRO A 40 -58.69 -40.46 28.75
CA PRO A 40 -57.46 -40.62 27.98
C PRO A 40 -56.47 -41.53 28.71
N THR A 41 -55.78 -42.43 27.99
CA THR A 41 -54.64 -43.15 28.56
C THR A 41 -53.63 -42.12 29.09
N PRO A 42 -53.09 -42.29 30.33
CA PRO A 42 -52.33 -41.24 31.02
C PRO A 42 -51.19 -40.61 30.22
N TYR A 43 -50.58 -41.36 29.29
CA TYR A 43 -49.44 -40.90 28.49
C TYR A 43 -49.80 -40.20 27.17
N ALA A 44 -51.07 -40.18 26.76
CA ALA A 44 -51.49 -39.61 25.46
C ALA A 44 -51.89 -38.13 25.54
N GLN A 45 -52.03 -37.55 26.74
CA GLN A 45 -52.44 -36.14 26.90
C GLN A 45 -51.40 -35.14 26.39
N LEU A 46 -50.13 -35.53 26.33
CA LEU A 46 -49.03 -34.66 25.91
C LEU A 46 -48.93 -34.51 24.38
N ALA A 47 -49.52 -35.42 23.60
CA ALA A 47 -49.35 -35.45 22.15
C ALA A 47 -50.23 -34.42 21.40
N VAL A 48 -51.37 -34.02 21.97
CA VAL A 48 -52.30 -33.07 21.34
C VAL A 48 -51.72 -31.65 21.30
N THR A 49 -50.91 -31.28 22.29
CA THR A 49 -50.23 -29.97 22.39
C THR A 49 -48.84 -29.94 21.74
N ALA A 50 -48.26 -31.09 21.38
CA ALA A 50 -46.90 -31.17 20.82
C ALA A 50 -46.79 -30.63 19.36
N LYS A 51 -47.89 -30.29 18.70
CA LYS A 51 -47.87 -29.78 17.32
C LYS A 51 -47.24 -28.38 17.19
N SER A 52 -47.25 -27.58 18.26
CA SER A 52 -46.46 -26.35 18.38
C SER A 52 -46.26 -26.03 19.86
N VAL A 53 -45.09 -26.34 20.40
CA VAL A 53 -44.70 -25.91 21.75
C VAL A 53 -44.05 -24.54 21.63
N HIS A 54 -44.55 -23.54 22.38
CA HIS A 54 -43.89 -22.23 22.44
C HIS A 54 -42.55 -22.40 23.18
N TRP A 55 -41.53 -21.65 22.81
CA TRP A 55 -40.18 -21.82 23.39
C TRP A 55 -40.17 -21.72 24.92
N SER A 56 -41.01 -20.85 25.49
CA SER A 56 -41.20 -20.70 26.94
C SER A 56 -41.70 -21.95 27.66
N ASP A 57 -42.30 -22.88 26.92
CA ASP A 57 -42.98 -24.05 27.45
C ASP A 57 -42.11 -25.31 27.35
N ILE A 58 -40.92 -25.21 26.73
CA ILE A 58 -39.92 -26.26 26.70
C ILE A 58 -39.19 -26.26 28.05
N GLN A 59 -39.26 -27.37 28.76
CA GLN A 59 -38.50 -27.58 30.01
C GLN A 59 -37.18 -28.30 29.70
N ASP A 60 -36.20 -28.14 30.59
CA ASP A 60 -34.85 -28.72 30.46
C ASP A 60 -34.12 -28.30 29.17
N VAL A 61 -34.40 -27.09 28.68
CA VAL A 61 -33.63 -26.47 27.61
C VAL A 61 -32.17 -26.39 28.06
N PRO A 62 -31.22 -27.02 27.34
CA PRO A 62 -29.80 -26.91 27.68
C PRO A 62 -29.41 -25.43 27.77
N SER A 63 -28.54 -25.07 28.70
CA SER A 63 -28.25 -23.67 29.03
C SER A 63 -27.83 -22.80 27.83
N GLY A 64 -27.30 -23.41 26.76
CA GLY A 64 -26.95 -22.72 25.52
C GLY A 64 -28.13 -22.34 24.61
N PHE A 65 -29.37 -22.68 24.97
CA PHE A 65 -30.59 -22.40 24.20
C PHE A 65 -31.66 -21.65 25.04
N ALA A 66 -31.32 -21.27 26.28
CA ALA A 66 -32.26 -20.70 27.23
C ALA A 66 -32.63 -19.22 26.94
N ASP A 67 -31.96 -18.58 25.99
CA ASP A 67 -32.14 -17.17 25.61
C ASP A 67 -33.24 -16.94 24.55
N GLY A 68 -33.86 -18.01 24.04
CA GLY A 68 -34.91 -17.91 23.04
C GLY A 68 -34.41 -17.91 21.59
N VAL A 69 -33.11 -18.16 21.39
CA VAL A 69 -32.48 -18.23 20.07
C VAL A 69 -31.92 -19.64 19.85
N ASP A 70 -32.08 -20.17 18.64
CA ASP A 70 -31.43 -21.41 18.20
C ASP A 70 -30.06 -21.08 17.61
N ASN A 71 -29.07 -20.78 18.46
CA ASN A 71 -27.68 -20.57 18.05
C ASN A 71 -26.72 -21.52 18.79
N ILE A 72 -25.82 -22.17 18.04
CA ILE A 72 -24.78 -23.05 18.59
C ILE A 72 -23.58 -22.16 18.97
N GLY A 73 -23.63 -21.51 20.14
CA GLY A 73 -22.50 -20.72 20.65
C GLY A 73 -22.81 -20.08 22.01
N SER A 74 -21.95 -20.33 23.00
CA SER A 74 -22.08 -19.84 24.39
C SER A 74 -21.90 -18.32 24.58
N ASP A 75 -21.78 -17.58 23.49
CA ASP A 75 -21.37 -16.20 23.39
C ASP A 75 -22.40 -15.31 22.67
N GLY A 76 -23.60 -15.84 22.37
CA GLY A 76 -24.74 -15.02 21.94
C GLY A 76 -24.58 -14.34 20.58
N SER A 77 -23.59 -14.73 19.77
CA SER A 77 -23.49 -14.26 18.39
C SER A 77 -24.35 -15.15 17.50
N ASP A 78 -25.54 -14.64 17.18
CA ASP A 78 -26.38 -15.06 16.08
C ASP A 78 -25.62 -14.88 14.75
N HIS A 79 -24.77 -15.83 14.37
CA HIS A 79 -24.10 -15.93 13.07
C HIS A 79 -23.53 -14.63 12.44
N VAL A 80 -23.23 -13.61 13.25
CA VAL A 80 -22.43 -12.45 12.89
C VAL A 80 -21.09 -12.66 13.57
N HIS A 81 -20.30 -13.58 13.02
CA HIS A 81 -18.87 -13.53 13.26
C HIS A 81 -18.37 -12.25 12.57
N SER A 82 -18.49 -11.12 13.28
CA SER A 82 -17.90 -9.86 12.86
C SER A 82 -16.39 -9.96 12.81
N SER A 83 -15.81 -11.02 13.37
CA SER A 83 -14.41 -11.41 13.32
C SER A 83 -14.20 -12.90 13.09
N LEU A 84 -13.15 -13.27 12.33
CA LEU A 84 -12.55 -14.60 12.40
C LEU A 84 -11.29 -14.51 13.27
N ASP A 85 -11.32 -15.15 14.44
CA ASP A 85 -10.21 -15.13 15.39
C ASP A 85 -9.37 -16.41 15.30
N ALA A 86 -8.05 -16.29 15.42
CA ALA A 86 -7.19 -17.46 15.55
C ALA A 86 -7.36 -18.08 16.96
N PRO A 87 -7.43 -19.43 17.10
CA PRO A 87 -7.60 -20.08 18.40
C PRO A 87 -6.47 -19.81 19.42
N ASP A 88 -5.29 -19.41 18.94
CA ASP A 88 -4.13 -19.02 19.75
C ASP A 88 -4.07 -17.51 20.06
N GLY A 89 -5.04 -16.74 19.57
CA GLY A 89 -5.13 -15.30 19.81
C GLY A 89 -4.24 -14.46 18.89
N ASP A 90 -3.61 -15.03 17.85
CA ASP A 90 -2.83 -14.24 16.87
C ASP A 90 -2.94 -14.83 15.44
N PRO A 91 -3.53 -14.10 14.48
CA PRO A 91 -4.08 -12.74 14.61
C PRO A 91 -5.42 -12.72 15.35
N VAL A 92 -5.55 -11.75 16.26
CA VAL A 92 -6.86 -11.28 16.72
C VAL A 92 -7.58 -10.68 15.51
N GLU A 93 -8.76 -11.22 15.21
CA GLU A 93 -9.69 -10.72 14.22
C GLU A 93 -9.10 -10.64 12.80
N ALA A 94 -8.64 -11.81 12.31
CA ALA A 94 -8.06 -12.04 11.00
C ALA A 94 -8.92 -11.50 9.83
N VAL A 95 -10.24 -11.50 9.98
CA VAL A 95 -11.18 -10.85 9.06
C VAL A 95 -12.23 -10.15 9.88
N LYS A 96 -12.40 -8.83 9.73
CA LYS A 96 -13.44 -8.06 10.42
C LYS A 96 -14.44 -7.45 9.45
N VAL A 97 -15.72 -7.40 9.82
CA VAL A 97 -16.72 -6.55 9.13
C VAL A 97 -17.13 -5.41 10.05
N GLY A 98 -16.86 -4.17 9.63
CA GLY A 98 -17.26 -2.98 10.37
C GLY A 98 -18.75 -2.66 10.22
N ASN A 99 -19.29 -1.88 11.16
CA ASN A 99 -20.70 -1.45 11.16
C ASN A 99 -21.12 -0.64 9.91
N ASN A 100 -20.15 -0.13 9.15
CA ASN A 100 -20.35 0.57 7.88
C ASN A 100 -20.26 -0.37 6.66
N GLY A 101 -20.13 -1.69 6.86
CA GLY A 101 -19.98 -2.68 5.80
C GLY A 101 -18.56 -2.80 5.22
N SER A 102 -17.56 -2.12 5.80
CA SER A 102 -16.15 -2.30 5.41
C SER A 102 -15.63 -3.65 5.88
N VAL A 103 -14.79 -4.31 5.08
CA VAL A 103 -14.12 -5.56 5.47
C VAL A 103 -12.62 -5.31 5.63
N VAL A 104 -12.05 -5.74 6.75
CA VAL A 104 -10.62 -5.65 7.05
C VAL A 104 -10.04 -7.07 7.10
N PHE A 105 -8.87 -7.27 6.50
CA PHE A 105 -8.14 -8.53 6.56
C PHE A 105 -6.78 -8.30 7.21
N GLY A 106 -6.54 -9.01 8.30
CA GLY A 106 -5.33 -8.94 9.10
C GLY A 106 -5.09 -7.57 9.72
N SER A 107 -4.22 -7.53 10.71
CA SER A 107 -3.65 -6.29 11.20
C SER A 107 -2.15 -6.45 11.33
N GLN A 108 -1.40 -5.50 10.76
CA GLN A 108 0.02 -5.38 11.04
C GLN A 108 0.20 -4.46 12.24
N ASP A 109 1.05 -4.86 13.17
CA ASP A 109 1.58 -3.96 14.19
C ASP A 109 2.35 -2.83 13.54
N ALA A 110 1.93 -1.61 13.84
CA ALA A 110 2.65 -0.41 13.47
C ALA A 110 2.64 0.57 14.63
N PHE A 111 3.29 1.71 14.42
CA PHE A 111 3.38 2.77 15.41
C PHE A 111 2.88 4.08 14.79
N GLY A 112 2.02 4.78 15.52
CA GLY A 112 1.49 6.07 15.13
C GLY A 112 2.51 7.20 15.27
N ALA A 113 2.08 8.42 14.96
CA ALA A 113 2.89 9.59 15.21
C ALA A 113 3.17 9.78 16.71
N GLU A 114 4.35 10.30 17.04
CA GLU A 114 4.76 10.55 18.41
C GLU A 114 3.81 11.51 19.14
N VAL A 115 3.38 11.13 20.34
CA VAL A 115 2.52 11.93 21.24
C VAL A 115 3.11 12.00 22.65
N THR A 116 2.68 13.00 23.43
CA THR A 116 2.98 13.02 24.87
C THR A 116 2.13 11.97 25.58
N ASP A 117 2.75 11.10 26.36
CA ASP A 117 2.05 10.10 27.18
C ASP A 117 1.89 10.62 28.62
N GLN A 118 2.99 10.81 29.33
CA GLN A 118 3.01 11.28 30.72
C GLN A 118 3.69 12.63 30.84
N SER A 119 3.21 13.45 31.77
CA SER A 119 3.77 14.77 32.06
C SER A 119 3.56 15.14 33.53
N SER A 120 4.65 15.45 34.20
CA SER A 120 4.67 16.11 35.51
C SER A 120 5.50 17.38 35.37
N VAL A 121 4.88 18.55 35.46
CA VAL A 121 5.55 19.85 35.27
C VAL A 121 5.11 20.82 36.37
N GLY A 122 6.01 21.74 36.75
CA GLY A 122 5.70 22.83 37.69
C GLY A 122 6.34 22.70 39.07
N GLY A 123 7.11 21.64 39.35
CA GLY A 123 7.97 21.58 40.52
C GLY A 123 9.06 22.64 40.48
N THR A 124 9.22 23.40 41.58
CA THR A 124 10.21 24.50 41.67
C THR A 124 11.36 24.20 42.62
N THR A 125 11.27 23.14 43.42
CA THR A 125 12.34 22.78 44.36
C THR A 125 13.47 22.10 43.60
N SER A 126 14.67 22.64 43.73
CA SER A 126 15.88 22.05 43.16
C SER A 126 16.53 21.11 44.17
N ILE A 127 16.81 19.88 43.74
CA ILE A 127 17.57 18.90 44.51
C ILE A 127 18.74 18.37 43.68
N THR A 128 19.91 18.31 44.32
CA THR A 128 21.14 17.82 43.69
C THR A 128 21.33 16.34 44.00
N GLY A 129 21.83 15.56 43.04
CA GLY A 129 22.32 14.20 43.31
C GLY A 129 22.49 13.34 42.06
N ASP A 130 23.09 12.17 42.26
CA ASP A 130 23.24 11.14 41.22
C ASP A 130 22.22 10.02 41.45
N GLY A 131 21.76 9.38 40.38
CA GLY A 131 20.86 8.22 40.46
C GLY A 131 19.45 8.54 40.97
N ARG A 132 18.98 9.77 40.77
CA ARG A 132 17.59 10.16 41.05
C ARG A 132 16.64 9.40 40.14
N TRP A 133 15.47 9.00 40.65
CA TRP A 133 14.50 8.24 39.88
C TRP A 133 13.06 8.61 40.21
N GLN A 134 12.19 8.43 39.22
CA GLN A 134 10.76 8.66 39.31
C GLN A 134 10.03 7.53 38.59
N THR A 135 8.94 7.06 39.17
CA THR A 135 8.01 6.16 38.48
C THR A 135 6.95 6.93 37.71
N PHE A 136 6.44 6.29 36.65
CA PHE A 136 5.28 6.72 35.91
C PHE A 136 4.43 5.51 35.50
N THR A 137 3.12 5.71 35.35
CA THR A 137 2.24 4.68 34.79
C THR A 137 2.06 5.01 33.32
N ALA A 138 2.38 4.08 32.42
CA ALA A 138 2.17 4.31 30.98
C ALA A 138 0.66 4.48 30.72
N GLY A 139 0.29 5.53 30.00
CA GLY A 139 -1.11 5.77 29.60
C GLY A 139 -1.43 5.19 28.23
N ILE A 140 -0.42 4.87 27.44
CA ILE A 140 -0.52 4.48 26.04
C ILE A 140 0.32 3.22 25.79
N ASP A 141 -0.25 2.20 25.16
CA ASP A 141 0.50 1.09 24.57
C ASP A 141 1.34 1.63 23.41
N GLY A 142 2.64 1.36 23.37
CA GLY A 142 3.48 1.89 22.31
C GLY A 142 4.96 1.88 22.61
N ARG A 143 5.75 2.57 21.77
CA ARG A 143 7.20 2.67 21.94
C ARG A 143 7.58 3.98 22.60
N LEU A 144 8.27 3.92 23.73
CA LEU A 144 8.80 5.12 24.39
C LEU A 144 10.01 5.66 23.60
N THR A 145 9.81 6.74 22.88
CA THR A 145 10.85 7.35 22.03
C THR A 145 11.77 8.26 22.83
N SER A 146 11.23 8.99 23.81
CA SER A 146 12.04 9.89 24.62
C SER A 146 11.46 10.21 25.99
N ILE A 147 12.36 10.61 26.89
CA ILE A 147 12.03 11.28 28.16
C ILE A 147 12.69 12.64 28.17
N THR A 148 11.94 13.69 28.50
CA THR A 148 12.47 15.05 28.66
C THR A 148 12.43 15.44 30.12
N LEU A 149 13.56 15.94 30.62
CA LEU A 149 13.75 16.38 31.99
C LEU A 149 14.23 17.84 31.99
N PRO A 150 13.62 18.74 32.77
CA PRO A 150 14.25 20.02 33.08
C PRO A 150 15.41 19.74 34.04
N ILE A 151 16.62 20.12 33.64
CA ILE A 151 17.82 19.92 34.45
C ILE A 151 18.65 21.19 34.52
N GLN A 152 19.46 21.28 35.57
CA GLN A 152 20.52 22.28 35.66
C GLN A 152 21.83 21.61 36.08
N THR A 153 22.90 21.82 35.30
CA THR A 153 24.25 21.33 35.63
C THR A 153 25.06 22.40 36.34
N GLY A 154 26.02 21.99 37.18
CA GLY A 154 26.93 22.91 37.85
C GLY A 154 28.12 23.32 36.98
N SER A 155 29.18 23.77 37.65
CA SER A 155 30.36 24.38 37.03
C SER A 155 31.47 23.37 36.69
N GLN A 156 31.26 22.07 36.95
CA GLN A 156 32.19 21.01 36.57
C GLN A 156 32.18 20.76 35.05
N PRO A 157 33.25 20.19 34.47
CA PRO A 157 33.32 19.90 33.03
C PRO A 157 32.31 18.86 32.55
N VAL A 158 32.08 18.86 31.23
CA VAL A 158 31.04 18.10 30.50
C VAL A 158 30.70 16.75 31.15
N HIS A 159 29.43 16.59 31.52
CA HIS A 159 28.95 15.39 32.19
C HIS A 159 28.46 14.37 31.17
N LEU A 160 29.01 13.16 31.16
CA LEU A 160 28.37 12.05 30.46
C LEU A 160 27.34 11.43 31.40
N VAL A 161 26.06 11.55 31.04
CA VAL A 161 24.96 11.05 31.85
C VAL A 161 24.17 10.01 31.07
N THR A 162 23.61 9.03 31.79
CA THR A 162 22.83 7.95 31.20
C THR A 162 21.47 7.90 31.87
N LEU A 163 20.43 8.10 31.06
CA LEU A 163 19.06 7.81 31.44
C LEU A 163 18.80 6.32 31.21
N ILE A 164 18.28 5.63 32.23
CA ILE A 164 17.96 4.19 32.18
C ILE A 164 16.49 4.02 32.53
N LEU A 165 15.78 3.22 31.74
CA LEU A 165 14.40 2.83 31.97
C LEU A 165 14.32 1.42 32.54
N TYR A 166 13.55 1.26 33.61
CA TYR A 166 13.27 0.00 34.29
C TYR A 166 11.78 -0.33 34.22
N GLU A 167 11.49 -1.63 34.20
CA GLU A 167 10.17 -2.18 34.45
C GLU A 167 9.81 -2.09 35.94
N GLY A 168 8.58 -1.72 36.26
CA GLY A 168 8.08 -1.65 37.63
C GLY A 168 8.57 -0.43 38.41
N GLN A 169 8.38 -0.49 39.72
CA GLN A 169 8.74 0.60 40.64
C GLN A 169 10.19 0.50 41.12
N GLY A 170 10.91 1.61 41.04
CA GLY A 170 12.31 1.71 41.43
C GLY A 170 13.26 1.10 40.40
N THR A 171 14.51 0.91 40.81
CA THR A 171 15.61 0.44 39.92
C THR A 171 15.90 -1.06 40.06
N GLY A 172 15.02 -1.82 40.74
CA GLY A 172 15.19 -3.26 40.97
C GLY A 172 14.66 -4.17 39.85
N GLY A 173 13.85 -3.62 38.93
CA GLY A 173 13.26 -4.37 37.82
C GLY A 173 14.21 -4.58 36.63
N ALA A 174 13.68 -5.14 35.55
CA ALA A 174 14.44 -5.35 34.33
C ALA A 174 14.73 -4.02 33.62
N VAL A 175 15.95 -3.86 33.09
CA VAL A 175 16.32 -2.71 32.25
C VAL A 175 15.68 -2.89 30.87
N LEU A 176 14.88 -1.92 30.46
CA LEU A 176 14.17 -1.93 29.17
C LEU A 176 14.90 -1.13 28.09
N GLY A 177 15.62 -0.08 28.48
CA GLY A 177 16.35 0.76 27.54
C GLY A 177 17.20 1.82 28.24
N PHE A 178 18.13 2.42 27.50
CA PHE A 178 18.95 3.52 27.98
C PHE A 178 19.24 4.54 26.88
N SER A 179 19.54 5.77 27.30
CA SER A 179 19.99 6.86 26.44
C SER A 179 21.09 7.63 27.14
N ALA A 180 22.27 7.71 26.52
CA ALA A 180 23.39 8.49 27.04
C ALA A 180 23.45 9.87 26.37
N ARG A 181 23.82 10.90 27.12
CA ARG A 181 23.99 12.26 26.61
C ARG A 181 25.12 12.98 27.32
N SER A 182 25.89 13.77 26.58
CA SER A 182 26.83 14.73 27.16
C SER A 182 26.12 16.05 27.47
N LEU A 183 26.25 16.54 28.70
CA LEU A 183 25.69 17.80 29.15
C LEU A 183 26.79 18.84 29.34
N GLY A 184 26.52 20.07 28.92
CA GLY A 184 27.45 21.18 29.03
C GLY A 184 27.61 21.68 30.47
N GLN A 185 28.63 22.50 30.71
CA GLN A 185 28.80 23.22 31.97
C GLN A 185 27.74 24.32 32.09
N ASN A 186 27.19 24.55 33.28
CA ASN A 186 26.17 25.57 33.55
C ASN A 186 24.96 25.52 32.58
N GLN A 187 24.62 24.33 32.10
CA GLN A 187 23.47 24.12 31.24
C GLN A 187 22.19 24.19 32.09
N SER A 188 21.17 24.86 31.58
CA SER A 188 19.85 24.93 32.21
C SER A 188 18.75 24.82 31.16
N GLY A 189 17.71 24.06 31.46
CA GLY A 189 16.52 23.90 30.62
C GLY A 189 16.18 22.43 30.34
N ASP A 190 15.27 22.23 29.40
CA ASP A 190 14.76 20.92 29.03
C ASP A 190 15.80 20.12 28.23
N VAL A 191 16.05 18.90 28.70
CA VAL A 191 16.98 17.96 28.11
C VAL A 191 16.23 16.69 27.76
N THR A 192 16.06 16.47 26.46
CA THR A 192 15.49 15.25 25.90
C THR A 192 16.56 14.15 25.79
N PHE A 193 16.18 12.95 26.22
CA PHE A 193 16.89 11.70 26.08
C PHE A 193 16.12 10.82 25.10
N THR A 194 16.71 10.54 23.94
CA THR A 194 16.07 9.76 22.87
C THR A 194 16.64 8.35 22.85
N PHE A 195 15.77 7.34 22.89
CA PHE A 195 16.21 5.95 22.83
C PHE A 195 16.52 5.55 21.39
N ALA A 196 17.74 5.05 21.14
CA ALA A 196 18.12 4.51 19.83
C ALA A 196 17.36 3.21 19.49
N SER A 197 16.95 2.47 20.52
CA SER A 197 16.04 1.33 20.42
C SER A 197 14.89 1.56 21.40
N PRO A 198 13.82 2.25 20.96
CA PRO A 198 12.68 2.57 21.81
C PRO A 198 12.06 1.32 22.46
N PRO A 199 11.97 1.24 23.79
CA PRO A 199 11.33 0.14 24.50
C PRO A 199 9.81 0.19 24.36
N ASN A 200 9.18 -0.98 24.36
CA ASN A 200 7.72 -1.11 24.33
C ASN A 200 7.15 -0.90 25.75
N LEU A 201 6.13 -0.05 25.85
CA LEU A 201 5.33 0.17 27.04
C LEU A 201 3.94 -0.46 26.83
N VAL A 202 3.38 -0.93 27.94
CA VAL A 202 2.01 -1.43 28.03
C VAL A 202 1.24 -0.47 28.93
N ALA A 203 0.11 0.03 28.45
CA ALA A 203 -0.74 0.95 29.19
C ALA A 203 -1.18 0.32 30.53
N GLY A 204 -1.15 1.12 31.60
CA GLY A 204 -1.44 0.69 32.96
C GLY A 204 -0.26 0.09 33.72
N ASN A 205 0.82 -0.30 33.05
CA ASN A 205 2.03 -0.77 33.73
C ASN A 205 2.85 0.41 34.27
N VAL A 206 3.52 0.15 35.40
CA VAL A 206 4.44 1.10 36.04
C VAL A 206 5.85 0.91 35.51
N TYR A 207 6.51 2.02 35.22
CA TYR A 207 7.90 2.08 34.76
C TYR A 207 8.67 3.11 35.59
N THR A 208 9.99 2.96 35.65
CA THR A 208 10.86 3.88 36.38
C THR A 208 11.97 4.37 35.49
N TRP A 209 12.16 5.70 35.40
CA TRP A 209 13.38 6.25 34.83
C TRP A 209 14.34 6.64 35.94
N THR A 210 15.64 6.48 35.69
CA THR A 210 16.70 7.07 36.52
C THR A 210 17.72 7.77 35.64
N LEU A 211 18.39 8.79 36.17
CA LEU A 211 19.49 9.47 35.52
C LEU A 211 20.75 9.34 36.37
N THR A 212 21.81 8.78 35.79
CA THR A 212 23.08 8.49 36.47
C THR A 212 24.28 9.08 35.73
N GLY A 213 25.42 9.23 36.42
CA GLY A 213 26.72 9.54 35.83
C GLY A 213 27.36 10.81 36.35
N THR A 214 26.69 11.56 37.23
CA THR A 214 27.26 12.73 37.90
C THR A 214 26.44 13.14 39.11
N THR A 215 27.11 13.65 40.14
CA THR A 215 26.46 14.27 41.30
C THR A 215 26.17 15.75 41.08
N ASP A 216 26.67 16.37 40.02
CA ASP A 216 26.52 17.81 39.72
C ASP A 216 25.31 18.08 38.81
N LEU A 217 24.21 17.38 39.08
CA LEU A 217 22.91 17.52 38.42
C LEU A 217 21.86 17.96 39.41
N ASN A 218 21.15 19.03 39.06
CA ASN A 218 19.97 19.49 39.75
C ASN A 218 18.72 19.03 39.01
N PHE A 219 17.82 18.42 39.77
CA PHE A 219 16.50 18.01 39.33
C PHE A 219 15.46 18.93 39.96
N PHE A 220 14.42 19.24 39.19
CA PHE A 220 13.29 19.99 39.70
C PHE A 220 12.19 19.03 40.14
N ARG A 221 11.72 19.20 41.37
CA ARG A 221 10.63 18.40 41.95
C ARG A 221 9.56 19.28 42.57
N SER A 222 8.38 18.71 42.71
CA SER A 222 7.30 19.23 43.53
C SER A 222 7.42 18.70 44.97
N GLU A 223 7.04 19.52 45.95
CA GLU A 223 6.87 19.11 47.36
C GLU A 223 5.43 18.61 47.65
N ALA A 224 4.55 18.69 46.65
CA ALA A 224 3.28 17.99 46.58
C ALA A 224 3.38 16.81 45.59
N ASN A 225 2.35 15.97 45.52
CA ASN A 225 2.20 14.86 44.59
C ASN A 225 1.36 15.28 43.35
N PRO A 226 1.91 16.04 42.38
CA PRO A 226 1.20 16.41 41.16
C PRO A 226 1.01 15.22 40.22
N TYR A 227 1.77 14.13 40.37
CA TYR A 227 1.69 12.97 39.52
C TYR A 227 1.18 11.77 40.33
N ALA A 228 -0.15 11.74 40.51
CA ALA A 228 -0.83 10.72 41.30
C ALA A 228 -0.51 9.30 40.83
N GLY A 229 -0.03 8.46 41.76
CA GLY A 229 0.41 7.08 41.46
C GLY A 229 1.89 6.96 41.05
N GLY A 230 2.60 8.09 40.88
CA GLY A 230 4.05 8.11 40.82
C GLY A 230 4.69 8.00 42.19
N ALA A 231 5.98 7.66 42.18
CA ALA A 231 6.84 7.68 43.34
C ALA A 231 8.25 8.15 42.92
N ALA A 232 8.82 9.07 43.70
CA ALA A 232 10.24 9.39 43.63
C ALA A 232 11.06 8.57 44.63
N GLU A 233 12.39 8.54 44.47
CA GLU A 233 13.27 7.93 45.47
C GLU A 233 13.22 8.60 46.85
N THR A 234 12.76 9.85 46.89
CA THR A 234 12.64 10.65 48.12
C THR A 234 11.31 10.44 48.87
N GLY A 235 10.42 9.58 48.40
CA GLY A 235 9.12 9.28 49.00
C GLY A 235 7.93 9.66 48.11
N GLY A 236 6.74 9.13 48.43
CA GLY A 236 5.55 9.17 47.55
C GLY A 236 4.85 10.52 47.40
N ASP A 237 5.24 11.54 48.17
CA ASP A 237 4.68 12.89 48.03
C ASP A 237 5.54 13.81 47.16
N HIS A 238 6.73 13.38 46.75
CA HIS A 238 7.62 14.16 45.90
C HIS A 238 7.58 13.59 44.49
N ASP A 239 7.36 14.45 43.50
CA ASP A 239 7.45 14.05 42.09
C ASP A 239 8.44 14.94 41.34
N TYR A 240 9.33 14.30 40.59
CA TYR A 240 10.19 15.00 39.65
C TYR A 240 9.42 15.52 38.46
N ASN A 241 9.91 16.61 37.88
CA ASN A 241 9.40 17.11 36.61
C ASN A 241 9.94 16.24 35.47
N PHE A 242 9.06 15.76 34.60
CA PHE A 242 9.44 15.03 33.39
C PHE A 242 8.27 15.01 32.39
N SER A 243 8.58 14.67 31.15
CA SER A 243 7.58 14.25 30.18
C SER A 243 8.08 13.06 29.36
N THR A 244 7.16 12.19 28.97
CA THR A 244 7.45 11.04 28.11
C THR A 244 6.79 11.25 26.74
N ARG A 245 7.48 10.82 25.69
CA ARG A 245 6.93 10.73 24.34
C ARG A 245 6.87 9.28 23.88
N VAL A 246 5.75 8.91 23.29
CA VAL A 246 5.46 7.54 22.84
C VAL A 246 4.95 7.59 21.40
N GLU A 247 5.41 6.68 20.56
CA GLU A 247 4.72 6.32 19.31
C GLU A 247 3.66 5.26 19.65
N PRO A 248 2.34 5.58 19.60
CA PRO A 248 1.29 4.66 20.02
C PRO A 248 1.31 3.39 19.16
N ALA A 249 1.19 2.22 19.79
CA ALA A 249 0.93 0.99 19.08
C ALA A 249 -0.41 1.11 18.37
N ILE A 250 -0.38 0.98 17.04
CA ILE A 250 -1.58 0.98 16.22
C ILE A 250 -1.59 -0.30 15.39
N LYS A 251 -2.79 -0.81 15.15
CA LYS A 251 -3.03 -1.93 14.24
C LYS A 251 -3.46 -1.35 12.90
N ILE A 252 -2.65 -1.52 11.86
CA ILE A 252 -3.03 -1.12 10.49
C ILE A 252 -3.60 -2.35 9.78
N PRO A 253 -4.81 -2.27 9.19
CA PRO A 253 -5.32 -3.27 8.28
C PRO A 253 -4.30 -3.64 7.21
N THR A 254 -4.00 -4.93 7.06
CA THR A 254 -3.17 -5.37 5.92
C THR A 254 -3.90 -5.11 4.61
N MET A 255 -5.21 -5.35 4.61
CA MET A 255 -6.10 -5.05 3.48
C MET A 255 -7.44 -4.51 3.99
N THR A 256 -7.99 -3.53 3.27
CA THR A 256 -9.27 -2.89 3.55
C THR A 256 -10.13 -2.91 2.28
N LEU A 257 -11.38 -3.37 2.37
CA LEU A 257 -12.40 -3.20 1.34
C LEU A 257 -13.47 -2.25 1.86
N THR A 258 -13.61 -1.07 1.23
CA THR A 258 -14.61 -0.07 1.64
C THR A 258 -16.02 -0.43 1.15
N GLN A 259 -17.05 0.20 1.69
CA GLN A 259 -18.42 0.06 1.20
C GLN A 259 -18.58 0.50 -0.27
N ALA A 260 -17.74 1.43 -0.73
CA ALA A 260 -17.72 1.84 -2.13
C ALA A 260 -17.10 0.76 -3.05
N GLY A 261 -16.44 -0.26 -2.48
CA GLY A 261 -15.72 -1.30 -3.20
C GLY A 261 -14.26 -0.93 -3.53
N ASP A 262 -13.68 0.05 -2.85
CA ASP A 262 -12.25 0.37 -3.00
C ASP A 262 -11.42 -0.57 -2.15
N LEU A 263 -10.35 -1.09 -2.75
CA LEU A 263 -9.40 -2.00 -2.12
C LEU A 263 -8.13 -1.25 -1.71
N GLY A 264 -7.91 -1.09 -0.41
CA GLY A 264 -6.65 -0.62 0.18
C GLY A 264 -5.76 -1.79 0.61
N ILE A 265 -4.46 -1.72 0.35
CA ILE A 265 -3.44 -2.60 0.95
C ILE A 265 -2.46 -1.70 1.69
N GLY A 266 -2.29 -1.91 3.00
CA GLY A 266 -1.49 -1.04 3.87
C GLY A 266 -2.12 0.34 4.15
N THR A 267 -3.41 0.54 3.84
CA THR A 267 -4.14 1.79 4.09
C THR A 267 -5.61 1.53 4.40
N GLN A 268 -6.19 2.40 5.23
CA GLN A 268 -7.62 2.38 5.60
C GLN A 268 -8.46 3.32 4.73
N THR A 269 -7.80 4.23 3.99
CA THR A 269 -8.44 5.27 3.19
C THR A 269 -7.94 5.16 1.74
N PRO A 270 -8.31 4.10 1.00
CA PRO A 270 -7.97 4.00 -0.41
C PRO A 270 -8.57 5.20 -1.16
N THR A 271 -7.77 5.89 -1.98
CA THR A 271 -8.20 7.06 -2.76
C THR A 271 -8.61 6.69 -4.19
N GLY A 272 -8.55 5.40 -4.53
CA GLY A 272 -9.00 4.82 -5.78
C GLY A 272 -9.32 3.33 -5.60
N ARG A 273 -9.77 2.69 -6.69
CA ARG A 273 -10.23 1.29 -6.70
C ARG A 273 -9.23 0.30 -6.11
N LEU A 274 -7.95 0.55 -6.33
CA LEU A 274 -6.84 -0.16 -5.71
C LEU A 274 -5.82 0.88 -5.23
N HIS A 275 -5.56 0.94 -3.93
CA HIS A 275 -4.53 1.80 -3.33
C HIS A 275 -3.58 0.91 -2.51
N VAL A 276 -2.35 0.73 -2.98
CA VAL A 276 -1.28 0.06 -2.24
C VAL A 276 -0.39 1.13 -1.61
N SER A 277 -0.28 1.14 -0.29
CA SER A 277 0.53 2.10 0.46
C SER A 277 1.60 1.37 1.29
N ALA A 278 2.84 1.82 1.19
CA ALA A 278 3.97 1.29 1.94
C ALA A 278 4.92 2.44 2.34
N SER A 279 5.66 2.26 3.44
CA SER A 279 6.63 3.24 3.96
C SER A 279 7.84 3.45 3.04
N SER A 280 8.06 2.55 2.08
CA SER A 280 9.06 2.68 1.03
C SER A 280 8.60 1.96 -0.24
N GLY A 281 8.99 2.49 -1.41
CA GLY A 281 8.84 1.81 -2.68
C GLY A 281 9.81 0.64 -2.77
N ASN A 282 9.45 -0.49 -2.18
CA ASN A 282 10.09 -1.78 -2.45
C ASN A 282 9.30 -2.48 -3.57
N GLY A 283 9.80 -3.60 -4.10
CA GLY A 283 9.09 -4.38 -5.13
C GLY A 283 7.78 -5.02 -4.67
N SER A 284 7.05 -4.41 -3.74
CA SER A 284 5.74 -4.84 -3.22
C SER A 284 4.66 -4.81 -4.29
N VAL A 285 4.79 -3.96 -5.31
CA VAL A 285 3.92 -3.95 -6.48
C VAL A 285 4.63 -4.66 -7.62
N VAL A 286 4.50 -5.99 -7.67
CA VAL A 286 4.94 -6.80 -8.82
C VAL A 286 3.77 -6.93 -9.78
N LEU A 287 3.84 -6.22 -10.89
CA LEU A 287 2.90 -6.38 -11.99
C LEU A 287 3.50 -7.36 -13.00
N PRO A 288 2.73 -8.37 -13.48
CA PRO A 288 3.13 -9.14 -14.65
C PRO A 288 3.49 -8.23 -15.83
N THR A 289 4.34 -8.71 -16.74
CA THR A 289 4.63 -7.99 -17.99
C THR A 289 3.33 -7.63 -18.70
N SER A 290 3.21 -6.37 -19.16
CA SER A 290 2.02 -5.84 -19.85
C SER A 290 0.75 -5.72 -18.99
N SER A 291 0.85 -5.69 -17.66
CA SER A 291 -0.33 -5.49 -16.79
C SER A 291 -0.83 -4.05 -16.73
N ILE A 292 -0.03 -3.10 -17.19
CA ILE A 292 -0.46 -1.72 -17.44
C ILE A 292 -0.62 -1.59 -18.95
N SER A 293 -1.79 -1.14 -19.40
CA SER A 293 -2.04 -0.98 -20.82
C SER A 293 -1.11 0.09 -21.41
N SER A 294 -0.76 -0.03 -22.69
CA SER A 294 0.07 0.97 -23.39
C SER A 294 -0.56 2.37 -23.37
N VAL A 295 -1.89 2.45 -23.33
CA VAL A 295 -2.66 3.70 -23.18
C VAL A 295 -2.43 4.34 -21.82
N GLU A 296 -2.38 3.55 -20.74
CA GLU A 296 -2.11 4.04 -19.38
C GLU A 296 -0.63 4.43 -19.17
N LEU A 297 0.29 3.80 -19.92
CA LEU A 297 1.68 4.23 -20.05
C LEU A 297 1.86 5.40 -21.05
N GLY A 298 0.78 6.10 -21.42
CA GLY A 298 0.83 7.28 -22.27
C GLY A 298 1.38 7.07 -23.68
N ASN A 299 1.42 5.82 -24.18
CA ASN A 299 2.13 5.46 -25.41
C ASN A 299 3.56 6.03 -25.43
N GLU A 300 4.27 5.94 -24.30
CA GLU A 300 5.58 6.54 -24.09
C GLU A 300 6.52 6.33 -25.29
N PRO A 301 7.17 7.40 -25.79
CA PRO A 301 7.93 7.32 -27.02
C PRO A 301 9.18 6.47 -26.85
N GLY A 302 9.30 5.44 -27.69
CA GLY A 302 10.56 4.72 -27.82
C GLY A 302 11.66 5.67 -28.27
N VAL A 303 12.82 5.63 -27.60
CA VAL A 303 14.05 6.25 -28.10
C VAL A 303 14.97 5.12 -28.55
N VAL A 304 15.41 5.18 -29.79
CA VAL A 304 16.40 4.24 -30.32
C VAL A 304 17.60 5.03 -30.80
N GLN A 305 18.78 4.67 -30.28
CA GLN A 305 20.04 5.21 -30.75
C GLN A 305 20.86 4.06 -31.35
N THR A 306 21.49 4.32 -32.49
CA THR A 306 22.52 3.46 -33.06
C THR A 306 23.71 4.31 -33.45
N THR A 307 24.90 3.74 -33.31
CA THR A 307 26.16 4.40 -33.66
C THR A 307 27.00 3.43 -34.46
N MET A 308 27.58 3.92 -35.55
CA MET A 308 28.57 3.21 -36.34
C MET A 308 29.91 3.93 -36.24
N VAL A 309 30.95 3.18 -35.88
CA VAL A 309 32.31 3.68 -35.66
C VAL A 309 33.21 3.22 -36.82
N GLY A 310 33.91 4.16 -37.45
CA GLY A 310 34.79 3.92 -38.60
C GLY A 310 34.39 4.69 -39.87
N ALA A 311 35.33 4.84 -40.81
CA ALA A 311 35.13 5.54 -42.08
C ALA A 311 34.80 4.55 -43.20
N PHE A 312 33.69 4.76 -43.90
CA PHE A 312 33.29 3.96 -45.07
C PHE A 312 33.62 4.71 -46.34
N ALA A 313 34.44 4.16 -47.23
CA ALA A 313 34.62 4.68 -48.60
C ALA A 313 33.56 4.09 -49.54
N PHE A 314 33.06 4.87 -50.50
CA PHE A 314 31.95 4.42 -51.37
C PHE A 314 31.95 5.07 -52.76
N ASP A 315 31.62 4.27 -53.76
CA ASP A 315 31.48 4.64 -55.19
C ASP A 315 30.03 4.60 -55.71
N SER A 316 29.09 4.14 -54.88
CA SER A 316 27.70 3.87 -55.24
C SER A 316 26.75 4.08 -54.04
N ARG A 317 25.44 3.90 -54.24
CA ARG A 317 24.42 4.06 -53.18
C ARG A 317 24.66 3.04 -52.06
N ILE A 318 24.88 3.55 -50.85
CA ILE A 318 25.04 2.73 -49.65
C ILE A 318 24.20 3.28 -48.48
N THR A 319 23.84 2.38 -47.56
CA THR A 319 23.29 2.71 -46.25
C THR A 319 24.42 2.85 -45.25
N PHE A 320 24.57 4.04 -44.68
CA PHE A 320 25.63 4.33 -43.70
C PHE A 320 25.30 3.84 -42.31
N VAL A 321 24.03 3.99 -41.91
CA VAL A 321 23.52 3.57 -40.62
C VAL A 321 22.01 3.35 -40.76
N SER A 322 21.49 2.36 -40.05
CA SER A 322 20.06 2.11 -39.96
C SER A 322 19.64 1.79 -38.54
N ALA A 323 18.48 2.28 -38.12
CA ALA A 323 17.83 1.95 -36.86
C ALA A 323 16.36 1.61 -37.08
N SER A 324 15.81 0.74 -36.23
CA SER A 324 14.39 0.43 -36.24
C SER A 324 13.74 0.86 -34.94
N ILE A 325 12.54 1.42 -35.03
CA ILE A 325 11.71 1.81 -33.88
C ILE A 325 10.32 1.19 -34.03
N THR A 326 9.77 0.65 -32.94
CA THR A 326 8.39 0.12 -32.92
C THR A 326 7.44 1.20 -32.42
N ALA A 327 6.59 1.69 -33.31
CA ALA A 327 5.55 2.66 -33.01
C ALA A 327 4.33 1.95 -32.39
N PRO A 328 3.92 2.28 -31.14
CA PRO A 328 2.76 1.67 -30.49
C PRO A 328 1.41 2.16 -31.05
N SER A 329 1.40 3.20 -31.88
CA SER A 329 0.22 3.74 -32.57
C SER A 329 0.66 4.55 -33.79
N SER A 330 -0.29 5.01 -34.61
CA SER A 330 0.02 5.99 -35.66
C SER A 330 0.57 7.29 -35.06
N GLY A 331 1.60 7.84 -35.69
CA GLY A 331 2.37 8.95 -35.13
C GLY A 331 3.38 9.51 -36.13
N PHE A 332 4.39 10.17 -35.58
CA PHE A 332 5.56 10.61 -36.32
C PHE A 332 6.82 10.03 -35.70
N VAL A 333 7.83 9.74 -36.51
CA VAL A 333 9.19 9.50 -36.03
C VAL A 333 10.04 10.70 -36.41
N TRP A 334 10.63 11.35 -35.41
CA TRP A 334 11.73 12.26 -35.62
C TRP A 334 13.00 11.42 -35.72
N ALA A 335 13.59 11.37 -36.91
CA ALA A 335 14.89 10.75 -37.16
C ALA A 335 15.95 11.84 -37.36
N THR A 336 17.08 11.70 -36.68
CA THR A 336 18.27 12.54 -36.88
C THR A 336 19.47 11.65 -37.11
N ALA A 337 20.28 11.93 -38.12
CA ALA A 337 21.56 11.30 -38.31
C ALA A 337 22.68 12.33 -38.40
N THR A 338 23.77 12.09 -37.68
CA THR A 338 24.95 12.94 -37.66
C THR A 338 26.20 12.15 -38.01
N GLY A 339 27.26 12.83 -38.44
CA GLY A 339 28.55 12.21 -38.71
C GLY A 339 29.58 13.21 -39.23
N THR A 340 30.77 12.72 -39.56
CA THR A 340 31.84 13.51 -40.17
C THR A 340 32.02 13.07 -41.62
N ALA A 341 31.63 13.93 -42.57
CA ALA A 341 31.89 13.74 -43.98
C ALA A 341 33.34 14.10 -44.30
N ILE A 342 34.04 13.18 -44.96
CA ILE A 342 35.42 13.33 -45.41
C ILE A 342 35.40 13.33 -46.94
N LEU A 343 35.80 14.45 -47.52
CA LEU A 343 35.75 14.72 -48.95
C LEU A 343 37.19 14.88 -49.44
N ASN A 344 37.68 13.96 -50.27
CA ASN A 344 38.99 14.08 -50.89
C ASN A 344 38.82 14.52 -52.35
N TYR A 345 39.54 15.55 -52.74
CA TYR A 345 39.60 16.01 -54.13
C TYR A 345 40.88 15.48 -54.80
N ASP A 346 40.79 15.07 -56.06
CA ASP A 346 41.86 14.39 -56.81
C ASP A 346 42.40 15.19 -58.02
N GLY A 347 41.96 16.44 -58.22
CA GLY A 347 42.62 17.38 -59.13
C GLY A 347 41.94 17.64 -60.48
N ASP A 348 40.85 16.95 -60.83
CA ASP A 348 40.13 17.15 -62.11
C ASP A 348 39.03 18.23 -62.01
N ASP A 349 38.94 19.12 -63.00
CA ASP A 349 38.00 20.27 -63.07
C ASP A 349 36.55 19.86 -62.69
N GLY A 350 36.17 20.08 -61.43
CA GLY A 350 34.82 19.77 -60.97
C GLY A 350 34.65 19.72 -59.47
N ILE A 351 33.55 20.30 -59.01
CA ILE A 351 32.98 20.18 -57.66
C ILE A 351 33.07 18.74 -57.15
N SER A 352 33.43 18.57 -55.87
CA SER A 352 33.31 17.30 -55.14
C SER A 352 32.15 17.38 -54.14
N GLY A 353 31.06 16.64 -54.36
CA GLY A 353 29.90 16.69 -53.47
C GLY A 353 29.01 15.44 -53.44
N GLY A 354 28.10 15.39 -52.46
CA GLY A 354 27.17 14.29 -52.29
C GLY A 354 25.87 14.70 -51.60
N TYR A 355 24.77 14.06 -52.02
CA TYR A 355 23.47 14.17 -51.35
C TYR A 355 23.30 13.07 -50.30
N PHE A 356 23.03 13.48 -49.07
CA PHE A 356 22.74 12.62 -47.92
C PHE A 356 21.27 12.78 -47.54
N ARG A 357 20.57 11.69 -47.27
CA ARG A 357 19.17 11.76 -46.85
C ARG A 357 18.80 10.65 -45.88
N LEU A 358 17.78 10.92 -45.08
CA LEU A 358 17.08 9.91 -44.30
C LEU A 358 15.94 9.33 -45.13
N GLU A 359 15.77 8.02 -45.09
CA GLU A 359 14.66 7.32 -45.76
C GLU A 359 14.13 6.19 -44.88
N ASN A 360 12.83 5.93 -45.03
CA ASN A 360 12.12 4.72 -44.60
C ASN A 360 11.50 4.09 -45.86
N ALA A 361 11.07 2.83 -45.80
CA ALA A 361 10.45 2.11 -46.91
C ALA A 361 9.32 2.92 -47.61
N ASP A 362 8.57 3.69 -46.84
CA ASP A 362 7.37 4.39 -47.32
C ASP A 362 7.55 5.90 -47.56
N SER A 363 8.68 6.50 -47.15
CA SER A 363 8.86 7.95 -47.19
C SER A 363 10.32 8.38 -47.22
N MET A 364 10.57 9.50 -47.91
CA MET A 364 11.90 10.02 -48.18
C MET A 364 12.04 11.42 -47.58
N GLY A 365 13.06 11.62 -46.75
CA GLY A 365 13.42 12.93 -46.22
C GLY A 365 14.09 13.82 -47.26
N TYR A 366 14.09 15.13 -46.99
CA TYR A 366 14.81 16.09 -47.83
C TYR A 366 16.33 15.84 -47.76
N PRO A 367 17.02 15.83 -48.91
CA PRO A 367 18.45 15.59 -48.92
C PRO A 367 19.23 16.84 -48.48
N LEU A 368 20.33 16.62 -47.76
CA LEU A 368 21.38 17.61 -47.52
C LEU A 368 22.48 17.42 -48.57
N PHE A 369 22.86 18.50 -49.25
CA PHE A 369 24.00 18.51 -50.16
C PHE A 369 25.23 19.08 -49.44
N ILE A 370 26.33 18.32 -49.45
CA ILE A 370 27.64 18.82 -49.01
C ILE A 370 28.55 18.83 -50.22
N MET A 371 29.29 19.93 -50.38
CA MET A 371 30.12 20.20 -51.54
C MET A 371 31.41 20.92 -51.11
N VAL A 372 32.50 20.56 -51.77
CA VAL A 372 33.80 21.22 -51.71
C VAL A 372 34.22 21.63 -53.12
N ASP A 373 34.77 22.84 -53.23
CA ASP A 373 35.26 23.41 -54.47
C ASP A 373 36.61 22.78 -54.88
N SER A 374 36.79 22.56 -56.19
CA SER A 374 37.96 21.97 -56.85
C SER A 374 39.29 22.74 -56.68
N THR A 375 39.28 23.90 -56.04
CA THR A 375 40.48 24.76 -55.90
C THR A 375 41.39 24.38 -54.73
N VAL A 376 41.02 23.40 -53.90
CA VAL A 376 41.79 23.03 -52.70
C VAL A 376 42.04 21.53 -52.65
N ASP A 377 43.26 21.13 -53.01
CA ASP A 377 43.72 19.74 -52.92
C ASP A 377 43.74 19.24 -51.46
N GLY A 378 43.40 17.96 -51.28
CA GLY A 378 43.49 17.25 -50.00
C GLY A 378 42.15 16.81 -49.41
N SER A 379 42.20 16.42 -48.14
CA SER A 379 41.05 15.93 -47.36
C SER A 379 40.33 17.06 -46.65
N HIS A 380 39.03 17.18 -46.88
CA HIS A 380 38.16 18.16 -46.25
C HIS A 380 37.18 17.47 -45.30
N PHE A 381 36.95 18.07 -44.14
CA PHE A 381 36.07 17.53 -43.10
C PHE A 381 34.87 18.45 -42.92
N ALA A 382 33.66 17.88 -43.04
CA ALA A 382 32.41 18.61 -42.84
C ALA A 382 31.51 17.85 -41.87
N THR A 383 30.87 18.55 -40.94
CA THR A 383 29.86 17.95 -40.08
C THR A 383 28.59 17.69 -40.87
N LEU A 384 28.13 16.45 -40.87
CA LEU A 384 26.85 16.04 -41.41
C LEU A 384 25.80 16.05 -40.30
N SER A 385 24.65 16.69 -40.55
CA SER A 385 23.45 16.55 -39.73
C SER A 385 22.23 16.55 -40.64
N VAL A 386 21.53 15.42 -40.70
CA VAL A 386 20.31 15.24 -41.50
C VAL A 386 19.17 14.91 -40.55
N THR A 387 18.10 15.68 -40.61
CA THR A 387 16.92 15.50 -39.76
C THR A 387 15.67 15.37 -40.63
N GLY A 388 14.78 14.45 -40.26
CA GLY A 388 13.49 14.27 -40.93
C GLY A 388 12.40 13.85 -39.94
N ILE A 389 11.16 14.25 -40.25
CA ILE A 389 9.97 13.83 -39.54
C ILE A 389 9.14 12.97 -40.48
N PHE A 390 8.85 11.74 -40.07
CA PHE A 390 8.23 10.74 -40.92
C PHE A 390 6.91 10.27 -40.31
N PRO A 391 5.76 10.38 -41.00
CA PRO A 391 4.54 9.77 -40.53
C PRO A 391 4.70 8.24 -40.52
N VAL A 392 4.23 7.59 -39.47
CA VAL A 392 4.27 6.13 -39.31
C VAL A 392 2.93 5.60 -38.82
N THR A 393 2.57 4.39 -39.21
CA THR A 393 1.47 3.63 -38.59
C THR A 393 1.99 2.83 -37.41
N GLU A 394 1.10 2.21 -36.63
CA GLU A 394 1.49 1.18 -35.65
C GLU A 394 2.37 0.10 -36.31
N GLY A 395 3.42 -0.34 -35.62
CA GLY A 395 4.36 -1.37 -36.09
C GLY A 395 5.83 -0.94 -36.07
N THR A 396 6.72 -1.82 -36.53
CA THR A 396 8.17 -1.55 -36.61
C THR A 396 8.54 -0.85 -37.91
N HIS A 397 9.27 0.26 -37.81
CA HIS A 397 9.73 1.07 -38.93
C HIS A 397 11.25 1.20 -38.92
N THR A 398 11.89 1.01 -40.07
CA THR A 398 13.34 1.08 -40.22
C THR A 398 13.73 2.34 -40.97
N PHE A 399 14.59 3.15 -40.37
CA PHE A 399 15.13 4.37 -40.96
C PHE A 399 16.60 4.16 -41.30
N ALA A 400 17.02 4.73 -42.41
CA ALA A 400 18.38 4.58 -42.92
C ALA A 400 18.92 5.90 -43.45
N LEU A 401 20.16 6.23 -43.08
CA LEU A 401 20.92 7.32 -43.70
C LEU A 401 21.56 6.76 -44.97
N ASN A 402 21.17 7.29 -46.12
CA ASN A 402 21.64 6.84 -47.42
C ASN A 402 22.26 7.99 -48.21
N ARG A 403 23.22 7.63 -49.07
CA ARG A 403 23.66 8.51 -50.16
C ARG A 403 22.83 8.25 -51.41
N ARG A 404 22.48 9.30 -52.14
CA ARG A 404 21.85 9.17 -53.48
C ARG A 404 22.88 9.28 -54.62
N ASP A 405 23.56 10.42 -54.76
CA ASP A 405 24.35 10.76 -55.95
C ASP A 405 25.75 11.32 -55.61
N ILE A 406 26.69 11.16 -56.55
CA ILE A 406 28.07 11.69 -56.52
C ILE A 406 28.20 12.79 -57.56
N TYR A 407 28.84 13.91 -57.19
CA TYR A 407 29.28 14.93 -58.14
C TYR A 407 30.79 15.06 -58.03
N GLY A 408 31.50 14.91 -59.15
CA GLY A 408 32.98 14.98 -59.22
C GLY A 408 33.69 13.64 -59.21
N SER A 409 35.02 13.67 -59.32
CA SER A 409 35.95 12.53 -59.40
C SER A 409 36.54 12.09 -58.05
N GLY A 410 36.41 12.92 -57.01
CA GLY A 410 37.01 12.70 -55.69
C GLY A 410 36.48 11.47 -54.91
N THR A 411 37.17 11.12 -53.82
CA THR A 411 36.73 10.03 -52.91
C THR A 411 35.96 10.58 -51.70
N TYR A 412 34.94 9.85 -51.26
CA TYR A 412 34.07 10.23 -50.16
C TYR A 412 34.11 9.17 -49.09
N SER A 413 34.21 9.60 -47.84
CA SER A 413 33.91 8.74 -46.70
C SER A 413 33.07 9.44 -45.66
N LEU A 414 32.34 8.66 -44.88
CA LEU A 414 31.57 9.14 -43.74
C LEU A 414 32.04 8.38 -42.51
N ALA A 415 32.42 9.12 -41.47
CA ALA A 415 32.92 8.59 -40.20
C ALA A 415 32.02 8.99 -39.04
N ASP A 416 32.05 8.18 -37.97
CA ASP A 416 31.39 8.44 -36.68
C ASP A 416 29.90 8.77 -36.83
N VAL A 417 29.21 7.91 -37.59
CA VAL A 417 27.80 8.12 -37.92
C VAL A 417 26.93 7.70 -36.75
N ARG A 418 26.08 8.60 -36.28
CA ARG A 418 25.07 8.33 -35.26
C ARG A 418 23.69 8.55 -35.85
N MET A 419 22.73 7.71 -35.46
CA MET A 419 21.31 7.91 -35.75
C MET A 419 20.49 7.80 -34.47
N ASP A 420 19.63 8.78 -34.24
CA ASP A 420 18.67 8.85 -33.15
C ASP A 420 17.25 8.87 -33.72
N LEU A 421 16.39 8.01 -33.19
CA LEU A 421 14.96 7.94 -33.50
C LEU A 421 14.15 8.25 -32.25
N LEU A 422 13.18 9.15 -32.38
CA LEU A 422 12.19 9.47 -31.35
C LEU A 422 10.80 9.34 -31.96
N PHE A 423 9.97 8.45 -31.42
CA PHE A 423 8.55 8.41 -31.77
C PHE A 423 7.80 9.57 -31.11
N VAL A 424 6.80 10.14 -31.78
CA VAL A 424 5.92 11.20 -31.27
C VAL A 424 4.48 10.82 -31.64
N PRO A 425 3.62 10.45 -30.68
CA PRO A 425 2.26 10.04 -30.99
C PRO A 425 1.42 11.22 -31.51
N THR A 426 0.47 10.98 -32.42
CA THR A 426 -0.44 12.02 -32.95
C THR A 426 -1.58 12.39 -31.99
N ALA A 427 -1.58 11.87 -30.76
CA ALA A 427 -2.64 12.11 -29.78
C ALA A 427 -2.70 13.56 -29.27
N TYR A 428 -1.71 14.40 -29.56
CA TYR A 428 -1.65 15.80 -29.12
C TYR A 428 -2.35 16.78 -30.08
N GLY A 429 -3.63 16.53 -30.37
CA GLY A 429 -4.55 17.52 -30.97
C GLY A 429 -4.29 17.92 -32.43
N ASN A 430 -5.14 18.79 -32.96
CA ASN A 430 -5.03 19.32 -34.32
C ASN A 430 -4.03 20.47 -34.38
N ILE A 431 -2.95 20.33 -35.16
CA ILE A 431 -2.02 21.41 -35.45
C ILE A 431 -2.42 22.03 -36.79
N SER A 432 -2.91 23.28 -36.80
CA SER A 432 -3.05 24.03 -38.06
C SER A 432 -1.72 24.71 -38.38
N SER A 433 -1.03 24.28 -39.44
CA SER A 433 0.10 25.05 -39.96
C SER A 433 -0.44 26.25 -40.74
N PRO A 434 -0.10 27.50 -40.38
CA PRO A 434 -0.50 28.68 -41.14
C PRO A 434 0.29 28.85 -42.44
N HIS A 435 1.25 27.96 -42.74
CA HIS A 435 2.07 28.10 -43.94
C HIS A 435 1.36 27.45 -45.14
N PRO A 436 1.04 28.20 -46.22
CA PRO A 436 0.55 27.60 -47.44
C PRO A 436 1.60 26.62 -47.96
N LEU A 437 1.15 25.43 -48.36
CA LEU A 437 2.00 24.44 -49.03
C LEU A 437 2.74 25.14 -50.18
N PRO A 438 4.04 24.87 -50.40
CA PRO A 438 4.73 25.39 -51.57
C PRO A 438 3.96 24.97 -52.83
N PRO A 439 3.90 25.84 -53.86
CA PRO A 439 3.14 25.54 -55.07
C PRO A 439 3.54 24.19 -55.63
N LYS A 440 2.53 23.35 -55.90
CA LYS A 440 2.69 22.10 -56.66
C LYS A 440 3.43 22.45 -57.96
N GLY A 441 4.51 21.72 -58.24
CA GLY A 441 5.57 22.11 -59.16
C GLY A 441 5.11 22.65 -60.52
N ILE A 442 5.94 23.54 -61.08
CA ILE A 442 6.06 23.67 -62.53
C ILE A 442 6.57 22.31 -63.01
N GLU A 443 5.67 21.48 -63.54
CA GLU A 443 6.06 20.44 -64.47
C GLU A 443 6.75 21.16 -65.63
N ALA A 444 8.01 20.81 -65.87
CA ALA A 444 8.68 21.19 -67.10
C ALA A 444 7.92 20.49 -68.22
N GLU A 445 7.00 21.21 -68.87
CA GLU A 445 6.53 20.81 -70.19
C GLU A 445 7.74 20.88 -71.11
N GLY A 446 8.18 19.71 -71.57
CA GLY A 446 8.97 19.61 -72.77
C GLY A 446 8.08 19.98 -73.94
N ASP A 447 8.42 21.07 -74.62
CA ASP A 447 8.04 21.32 -76.00
C ASP A 447 9.27 21.12 -76.88
N GLU A 448 8.99 20.58 -78.06
CA GLU A 448 9.88 20.14 -79.15
C GLU A 448 10.97 21.13 -79.60
#